data_AF-A0A9D6L8F7-F1
#
_entry.id   AF-A0A9D6L8F7-F1
#
_cell.length_a   1.000
_cell.length_b   1.000
_cell.length_c   1.000
_cell.angle_alpha   90.00
_cell.angle_beta   90.00
_cell.angle_gamma   90.00
#
_symmetry.space_group_name_H-M   'P 1'
#
loop_
_entity.id
_entity.type
_entity.pdbx_description
1 polymer ?
#
loop_
_entity_poly.entity_id
_entity_poly.type
_entity_poly.pdbx_seq_one_letter_code
_entity_poly.pdbx_strand_id
1 'polypeptide(L)'
;MARHPIVPPIALAAILGLGSVLARPAPVPAAPADPVAVIAAVKGRVDIGSSHGGPLQRAVFGRALERGDRVTVAAGGAATLFFNDGNVIEVAEKSSLTVSGRVGGKPAAGPASGLPGEVYASVTRFVAGGSRETGLVAGSALRGTDQAPIQLAPRRTAVLTDKPSFAWRAVEGATRYRVSVSSADKGDLWTREVAGLSIGWPADAAGIAAGDYLWEIEAFADARSLRKESSVFSALEPAKAATIRGNLDRIRDTAGGSDSPAARYLAGSYLSGLGLYQDATEQFGALCRLSPSSPAPHEALGNVYTKVGLMELAAAEFKQALALTGEP
;
A
#
# COMPACT_ATOMS: atom_id res chain seq x y z
N MET A 1 -59.63 28.62 77.76
CA MET A 1 -58.72 28.41 78.91
C MET A 1 -57.52 27.62 78.44
N ALA A 2 -56.35 27.99 78.93
CA ALA A 2 -55.00 27.71 78.42
C ALA A 2 -54.63 26.24 78.14
N ARG A 3 -53.75 26.03 77.16
CA ARG A 3 -52.44 25.35 77.28
C ARG A 3 -51.70 25.29 75.92
N HIS A 4 -50.57 25.98 75.81
CA HIS A 4 -49.40 25.49 75.05
C HIS A 4 -48.85 24.22 75.74
N PRO A 5 -47.90 23.41 75.20
CA PRO A 5 -47.01 23.54 74.02
C PRO A 5 -47.05 22.25 73.14
N ILE A 6 -46.28 22.00 72.07
CA ILE A 6 -44.84 21.66 71.97
C ILE A 6 -44.52 21.48 70.46
N VAL A 7 -43.41 22.05 69.99
CA VAL A 7 -42.79 21.81 68.68
C VAL A 7 -41.75 20.68 68.80
N PRO A 8 -41.57 19.82 67.78
CA PRO A 8 -40.22 19.52 67.29
C PRO A 8 -40.12 19.63 65.74
N PRO A 9 -38.91 19.57 65.16
CA PRO A 9 -38.47 20.57 64.19
C PRO A 9 -38.62 20.22 62.71
N ILE A 10 -38.58 21.28 61.91
CA ILE A 10 -38.45 21.33 60.45
C ILE A 10 -37.10 20.73 60.03
N ALA A 11 -37.13 19.69 59.21
CA ALA A 11 -35.96 19.27 58.43
C ALA A 11 -35.95 20.09 57.12
N LEU A 12 -35.08 21.09 57.07
CA LEU A 12 -34.78 21.86 55.86
C LEU A 12 -33.88 21.00 54.95
N ALA A 13 -34.43 20.50 53.85
CA ALA A 13 -33.64 19.82 52.83
C ALA A 13 -32.69 20.83 52.16
N ALA A 14 -31.38 20.64 52.36
CA ALA A 14 -30.36 21.40 51.67
C ALA A 14 -30.35 21.03 50.18
N ILE A 15 -30.73 21.98 49.33
CA ILE A 15 -30.52 21.90 47.87
C ILE A 15 -29.04 22.19 47.64
N LEU A 16 -28.26 21.13 47.43
CA LEU A 16 -26.89 21.22 46.92
C LEU A 16 -26.93 21.77 45.48
N GLY A 17 -26.46 23.01 45.31
CA GLY A 17 -26.19 23.57 44.00
C GLY A 17 -25.08 22.78 43.31
N LEU A 18 -25.43 22.03 42.26
CA LEU A 18 -24.44 21.53 41.31
C LEU A 18 -23.83 22.74 40.58
N GLY A 19 -22.61 23.12 40.99
CA GLY A 19 -21.75 23.96 40.17
C GLY A 19 -21.45 23.22 38.86
N SER A 20 -21.96 23.73 37.76
CA SER A 20 -21.65 23.26 36.42
C SER A 20 -20.17 23.58 36.12
N VAL A 21 -19.30 22.60 36.35
CA VAL A 21 -17.95 22.61 35.79
C VAL A 21 -18.11 22.45 34.28
N LEU A 22 -17.94 23.55 33.54
CA LEU A 22 -17.75 23.51 32.09
C LEU A 22 -16.47 22.70 31.82
N ALA A 23 -16.64 21.42 31.49
CA ALA A 23 -15.56 20.60 30.99
C ALA A 23 -15.01 21.28 29.73
N ARG A 24 -13.74 21.71 29.76
CA ARG A 24 -13.05 22.17 28.56
C ARG A 24 -13.09 21.02 27.55
N PRO A 25 -13.50 21.25 26.30
CA PRO A 25 -13.40 20.21 25.28
C PRO A 25 -11.94 19.77 25.22
N ALA A 26 -11.72 18.45 25.28
CA ALA A 26 -10.39 17.89 25.07
C ALA A 26 -9.85 18.42 23.72
N PRO A 27 -8.57 18.79 23.62
CA PRO A 27 -7.99 19.20 22.36
C PRO A 27 -8.24 18.09 21.33
N VAL A 28 -8.97 18.42 20.27
CA VAL A 28 -9.07 17.56 19.10
C VAL A 28 -7.62 17.33 18.65
N PRO A 29 -7.16 16.07 18.52
CA PRO A 29 -5.82 15.81 18.00
C PRO A 29 -5.71 16.53 16.65
N ALA A 30 -4.71 17.41 16.53
CA ALA A 30 -4.45 18.12 15.29
C ALA A 30 -4.35 17.08 14.16
N ALA A 31 -5.01 17.35 13.03
CA ALA A 31 -4.82 16.53 11.84
C ALA A 31 -3.30 16.43 11.59
N PRO A 32 -2.75 15.23 11.31
CA PRO A 32 -1.33 15.10 11.04
C PRO A 32 -0.96 16.07 9.92
N ALA A 33 0.08 16.86 10.12
CA ALA A 33 0.55 17.80 9.10
C ALA A 33 0.86 17.03 7.82
N ASP A 34 0.45 17.56 6.66
CA ASP A 34 0.73 16.91 5.39
C ASP A 34 2.24 16.74 5.23
N PRO A 35 2.73 15.52 4.98
CA PRO A 35 4.15 15.28 4.86
C PRO A 35 4.72 16.09 3.71
N VAL A 36 5.90 16.67 3.94
CA VAL A 36 6.61 17.48 2.93
C VAL A 36 7.42 16.58 2.00
N ALA A 37 7.92 15.45 2.51
CA ALA A 37 8.62 14.46 1.72
C ALA A 37 8.38 13.04 2.28
N VAL A 38 8.72 12.06 1.46
CA VAL A 38 8.77 10.64 1.83
C VAL A 38 10.14 10.08 1.48
N ILE A 39 10.69 9.22 2.34
CA ILE A 39 11.91 8.48 2.03
C ILE A 39 11.59 7.37 1.02
N ALA A 40 12.08 7.53 -0.20
CA ALA A 40 11.87 6.60 -1.30
C ALA A 40 12.94 5.50 -1.38
N ALA A 41 14.15 5.75 -0.85
CA ALA A 41 15.18 4.73 -0.71
C ALA A 41 16.15 5.05 0.42
N VAL A 42 16.73 4.00 1.01
CA VAL A 42 17.78 4.08 2.02
C VAL A 42 18.84 3.01 1.73
N LYS A 43 20.11 3.42 1.75
CA LYS A 43 21.27 2.53 1.75
C LYS A 43 22.16 2.88 2.95
N GLY A 44 22.67 1.85 3.62
CA GLY A 44 23.60 2.04 4.74
C GLY A 44 22.97 2.78 5.91
N ARG A 45 23.74 3.65 6.58
CA ARG A 45 23.28 4.37 7.77
C ARG A 45 22.74 5.75 7.46
N VAL A 46 21.42 5.90 7.63
CA VAL A 46 20.67 7.14 7.50
C VAL A 46 19.79 7.33 8.72
N ASP A 47 19.93 8.48 9.39
CA ASP A 47 19.23 8.81 10.61
C ASP A 47 18.43 10.11 10.43
N ILE A 48 17.29 10.20 11.10
CA ILE A 48 16.35 11.32 11.01
C ILE A 48 16.29 11.99 12.38
N GLY A 49 16.61 13.28 12.42
CA GLY A 49 16.33 14.16 13.55
C GLY A 49 15.00 14.86 13.36
N SER A 50 14.07 14.64 14.29
CA SER A 50 12.76 15.30 14.30
C SER A 50 12.91 16.82 14.50
N SER A 51 12.16 17.60 13.73
CA SER A 51 11.99 19.04 13.92
C SER A 51 11.46 19.42 15.32
N HIS A 52 10.70 18.52 15.93
CA HIS A 52 10.13 18.68 17.27
C HIS A 52 11.09 18.24 18.39
N GLY A 53 12.31 17.85 18.06
CA GLY A 53 13.28 17.27 19.00
C GLY A 53 12.99 15.79 19.32
N GLY A 54 13.89 15.16 20.09
CA GLY A 54 13.81 13.75 20.45
C GLY A 54 15.01 12.93 19.95
N PRO A 55 15.02 11.60 20.21
CA PRO A 55 16.09 10.73 19.76
C PRO A 55 16.11 10.61 18.24
N LEU A 56 17.31 10.41 17.68
CA LEU A 56 17.46 10.11 16.26
C LEU A 56 16.75 8.81 15.92
N GLN A 57 15.98 8.82 14.85
CA GLN A 57 15.26 7.66 14.35
C GLN A 57 15.95 7.09 13.12
N ARG A 58 15.88 5.77 12.96
CA ARG A 58 16.39 5.10 11.77
C ARG A 58 15.52 5.41 10.56
N ALA A 59 16.12 5.84 9.45
CA ALA A 59 15.39 6.00 8.21
C ALA A 59 15.01 4.64 7.60
N VAL A 60 13.78 4.54 7.12
CA VAL A 60 13.23 3.39 6.40
C VAL A 60 12.43 3.90 5.20
N PHE A 61 12.18 3.02 4.22
CA PHE A 61 11.31 3.33 3.09
C PHE A 61 9.93 3.76 3.58
N GLY A 62 9.30 4.70 2.88
CA GLY A 62 7.98 5.19 3.22
C GLY A 62 7.92 6.10 4.43
N ARG A 63 9.02 6.36 5.13
CA ARG A 63 9.01 7.30 6.24
C ARG A 63 8.63 8.69 5.73
N ALA A 64 7.46 9.16 6.15
CA ALA A 64 7.01 10.52 5.99
C ALA A 64 7.89 11.49 6.78
N LEU A 65 8.21 12.63 6.16
CA LEU A 65 9.07 13.68 6.70
C LEU A 65 8.31 15.00 6.78
N GLU A 66 8.48 15.70 7.89
CA GLU A 66 7.88 16.99 8.15
C GLU A 66 8.85 18.14 7.87
N ARG A 67 8.32 19.36 7.78
CA ARG A 67 9.15 20.55 7.60
C ARG A 67 10.07 20.71 8.82
N GLY A 68 11.37 20.82 8.56
CA GLY A 68 12.41 20.99 9.57
C GLY A 68 13.07 19.69 10.01
N ASP A 69 12.54 18.53 9.63
CA ASP A 69 13.21 17.25 9.89
C ASP A 69 14.58 17.23 9.19
N ARG A 70 15.58 16.65 9.84
CA ARG A 70 16.93 16.55 9.30
C ARG A 70 17.28 15.10 8.97
N VAL A 71 17.50 14.81 7.70
CA VAL A 71 18.02 13.53 7.23
C VAL A 71 19.54 13.61 7.21
N THR A 72 20.21 12.72 7.92
CA THR A 72 21.68 12.66 8.01
C THR A 72 22.16 11.31 7.51
N VAL A 73 23.07 11.33 6.55
CA VAL A 73 23.60 10.13 5.89
C VAL A 73 25.06 9.93 6.33
N ALA A 74 25.35 8.77 6.91
CA ALA A 74 26.70 8.42 7.32
C ALA A 74 27.57 8.02 6.11
N ALA A 75 28.87 7.77 6.36
CA ALA A 75 29.76 7.21 5.36
C ALA A 75 29.24 5.87 4.81
N GLY A 76 29.34 5.68 3.49
CA GLY A 76 28.82 4.52 2.76
C GLY A 76 27.29 4.44 2.65
N GLY A 77 26.57 5.46 3.12
CA GLY A 77 25.11 5.55 3.04
C GLY A 77 24.61 6.39 1.87
N ALA A 78 23.32 6.28 1.58
CA ALA A 78 22.60 7.18 0.68
C ALA A 78 21.11 7.19 1.08
N ALA A 79 20.43 8.31 0.82
CA ALA A 79 18.98 8.41 0.97
C ALA A 79 18.37 9.08 -0.26
N THR A 80 17.23 8.59 -0.73
CA THR A 80 16.44 9.27 -1.78
C THR A 80 15.14 9.77 -1.18
N LEU A 81 14.85 11.04 -1.36
CA LEU A 81 13.68 11.74 -0.83
C LEU A 81 12.77 12.16 -1.97
N PHE A 82 11.48 11.86 -1.86
CA PHE A 82 10.46 12.32 -2.80
C PHE A 82 9.61 13.39 -2.13
N PHE A 83 9.66 14.61 -2.66
CA PHE A 83 8.99 15.79 -2.12
C PHE A 83 7.59 15.98 -2.73
N ASN A 84 6.73 16.65 -1.97
CA ASN A 84 5.37 16.98 -2.37
C ASN A 84 5.27 17.93 -3.58
N ASP A 85 6.37 18.61 -3.93
CA ASP A 85 6.50 19.44 -5.12
C ASP A 85 6.93 18.66 -6.37
N GLY A 86 7.08 17.33 -6.25
CA GLY A 86 7.46 16.45 -7.35
C GLY A 86 8.97 16.17 -7.43
N ASN A 87 9.81 16.87 -6.67
CA ASN A 87 11.25 16.66 -6.74
C ASN A 87 11.68 15.34 -6.09
N VAL A 88 12.60 14.63 -6.74
CA VAL A 88 13.28 13.47 -6.18
C VAL A 88 14.74 13.86 -5.96
N ILE A 89 15.20 13.78 -4.72
CA ILE A 89 16.55 14.24 -4.32
C ILE A 89 17.30 13.10 -3.67
N GLU A 90 18.51 12.86 -4.15
CA GLU A 90 19.47 11.99 -3.48
C GLU A 90 20.32 12.79 -2.50
N VAL A 91 20.40 12.31 -1.27
CA VAL A 91 21.31 12.80 -0.23
C VAL A 91 22.46 11.79 -0.15
N ALA A 92 23.63 12.23 -0.59
CA ALA A 92 24.84 11.42 -0.63
C ALA A 92 25.40 11.15 0.78
N GLU A 93 26.36 10.22 0.86
CA GLU A 93 27.07 9.93 2.11
C GLU A 93 27.70 11.18 2.74
N LYS A 94 27.90 11.14 4.07
CA LYS A 94 28.50 12.22 4.87
C LYS A 94 27.82 13.58 4.70
N SER A 95 26.55 13.58 4.31
CA SER A 95 25.75 14.78 4.06
C SER A 95 24.52 14.80 4.95
N SER A 96 23.95 15.99 5.12
CA SER A 96 22.65 16.15 5.77
C SER A 96 21.77 17.10 4.99
N LEU A 97 20.48 16.80 4.93
CA LEU A 97 19.47 17.66 4.33
C LEU A 97 18.40 17.98 5.36
N THR A 98 18.08 19.26 5.52
CA THR A 98 16.93 19.71 6.29
C THR A 98 15.74 19.84 5.35
N VAL A 99 14.64 19.18 5.68
CA VAL A 99 13.43 19.13 4.85
C VAL A 99 12.77 20.51 4.85
N SER A 100 12.88 21.20 3.72
CA SER A 100 12.24 22.49 3.47
C SER A 100 11.10 22.33 2.47
N GLY A 101 10.04 23.13 2.61
CA GLY A 101 8.82 22.99 1.79
C GLY A 101 8.98 23.37 0.31
N ARG A 102 10.03 24.11 -0.05
CA ARG A 102 10.48 24.29 -1.43
C ARG A 102 11.94 23.92 -1.49
N VAL A 103 12.29 23.05 -2.43
CA VAL A 103 13.69 22.81 -2.76
C VAL A 103 14.13 23.98 -3.63
N GLY A 104 14.89 24.92 -3.06
CA GLY A 104 15.49 26.03 -3.79
C GLY A 104 16.64 25.55 -4.67
N GLY A 105 16.32 24.99 -5.83
CA GLY A 105 17.29 24.55 -6.83
C GLY A 105 16.80 24.92 -8.23
N LYS A 106 17.72 25.42 -9.08
CA LYS A 106 17.43 25.65 -10.50
C LYS A 106 17.02 24.30 -11.12
N PRO A 107 15.86 24.18 -11.79
CA PRO A 107 15.45 22.94 -12.43
C PRO A 107 16.58 22.44 -13.33
N ALA A 108 16.97 21.18 -13.18
CA ALA A 108 17.86 20.55 -14.13
C ALA A 108 17.21 20.65 -15.52
N ALA A 109 17.91 21.26 -16.48
CA ALA A 109 17.39 21.44 -17.83
C ALA A 109 17.30 20.07 -18.53
N GLY A 110 16.09 19.52 -18.59
CA GLY A 110 15.73 18.26 -19.24
C GLY A 110 14.19 18.15 -19.30
N PRO A 111 13.62 17.27 -20.14
CA PRO A 111 12.17 17.23 -20.32
C PRO A 111 11.45 16.75 -19.05
N ALA A 112 10.55 17.60 -18.56
CA ALA A 112 9.66 17.50 -17.39
C ALA A 112 10.29 17.79 -16.01
N SER A 113 9.94 18.97 -15.48
CA SER A 113 10.10 19.39 -14.10
C SER A 113 9.33 18.46 -13.15
N GLY A 114 10.04 17.58 -12.43
CA GLY A 114 9.52 16.77 -11.31
C GLY A 114 8.44 15.74 -11.67
N LEU A 115 8.08 14.93 -10.68
CA LEU A 115 6.94 14.02 -10.77
C LEU A 115 5.62 14.77 -10.58
N PRO A 116 4.56 14.39 -11.32
CA PRO A 116 3.25 15.00 -11.13
C PRO A 116 2.69 14.84 -9.72
N GLY A 117 1.91 15.82 -9.25
CA GLY A 117 1.37 15.82 -7.88
C GLY A 117 0.47 14.61 -7.56
N GLU A 118 -0.20 14.03 -8.55
CA GLU A 118 -0.99 12.81 -8.37
C GLU A 118 -0.13 11.58 -8.04
N VAL A 119 1.14 11.56 -8.46
CA VAL A 119 2.10 10.53 -8.06
C VAL A 119 2.35 10.65 -6.57
N TYR A 120 2.66 11.87 -6.09
CA TYR A 120 2.87 12.12 -4.67
C TYR A 120 1.65 11.75 -3.82
N ALA A 121 0.46 12.19 -4.23
CA ALA A 121 -0.79 11.88 -3.53
C ALA A 121 -1.08 10.37 -3.45
N SER A 122 -0.68 9.60 -4.46
CA SER A 122 -0.88 8.15 -4.45
C SER A 122 0.16 7.43 -3.59
N VAL A 123 1.43 7.86 -3.65
CA VAL A 123 2.50 7.33 -2.80
C VAL A 123 2.21 7.58 -1.33
N THR A 124 1.79 8.79 -0.96
CA THR A 124 1.46 9.11 0.45
C THR A 124 0.22 8.37 0.95
N ARG A 125 -0.78 8.13 0.10
CA ARG A 125 -1.94 7.28 0.45
C ARG A 125 -1.51 5.85 0.79
N PHE A 126 -0.58 5.28 0.03
CA PHE A 126 -0.01 3.96 0.31
C PHE A 126 0.72 3.94 1.66
N VAL A 127 1.61 4.92 1.88
CA VAL A 127 2.37 5.09 3.13
C VAL A 127 1.44 5.21 4.34
N ALA A 128 0.44 6.08 4.27
CA ALA A 128 -0.50 6.32 5.37
C ALA A 128 -1.45 5.12 5.61
N GLY A 129 -1.77 4.36 4.55
CA GLY A 129 -2.65 3.19 4.63
C GLY A 129 -1.99 1.98 5.29
N GLY A 130 -0.70 1.74 5.04
CA GLY A 130 0.03 0.58 5.56
C GLY A 130 0.12 0.54 7.09
N SER A 131 0.26 1.69 7.74
CA SER A 131 0.36 1.80 9.20
C SER A 131 -0.94 1.53 9.95
N ARG A 132 -2.10 1.66 9.30
CA ARG A 132 -3.42 1.42 9.93
C ARG A 132 -3.87 -0.04 9.86
N GLU A 133 -3.40 -0.78 8.87
CA GLU A 133 -3.80 -2.17 8.64
C GLU A 133 -2.91 -3.18 9.37
N THR A 134 -1.62 -2.88 9.55
CA THR A 134 -0.65 -3.73 10.26
C THR A 134 -1.06 -4.04 11.71
N GLY A 135 -1.78 -3.14 12.38
CA GLY A 135 -2.28 -3.36 13.75
C GLY A 135 -3.47 -4.31 13.88
N LEU A 136 -4.14 -4.68 12.79
CA LEU A 136 -5.39 -5.47 12.82
C LEU A 136 -5.22 -6.96 12.44
N VAL A 137 -4.03 -7.36 11.97
CA VAL A 137 -3.83 -8.71 11.37
C VAL A 137 -3.37 -9.76 12.39
N ALA A 138 -2.97 -9.37 13.60
CA ALA A 138 -2.64 -10.31 14.66
C ALA A 138 -3.90 -10.84 15.36
N GLY A 139 -4.58 -11.83 14.76
CA GLY A 139 -5.27 -12.86 15.56
C GLY A 139 -6.69 -13.29 15.17
N SER A 140 -7.44 -12.54 14.35
CA SER A 140 -8.91 -12.78 14.28
C SER A 140 -9.49 -13.26 12.94
N ALA A 141 -8.69 -13.44 11.87
CA ALA A 141 -9.21 -13.82 10.55
C ALA A 141 -8.83 -15.24 10.06
N LEU A 142 -8.16 -16.06 10.88
CA LEU A 142 -7.74 -17.42 10.48
C LEU A 142 -8.84 -18.50 10.56
N ARG A 143 -10.10 -18.11 10.80
CA ARG A 143 -11.22 -19.08 10.87
C ARG A 143 -12.26 -18.76 9.81
N GLY A 144 -12.00 -19.20 8.58
CA GLY A 144 -12.92 -19.08 7.46
C GLY A 144 -12.44 -19.85 6.23
N THR A 145 -12.78 -21.15 6.18
CA THR A 145 -12.48 -22.15 5.13
C THR A 145 -11.00 -22.48 4.91
N ASP A 146 -10.69 -23.77 5.04
CA ASP A 146 -9.37 -24.36 5.33
C ASP A 146 -8.42 -24.44 4.11
N GLN A 147 -8.54 -23.55 3.12
CA GLN A 147 -7.69 -23.60 1.93
C GLN A 147 -7.45 -22.23 1.29
N ALA A 148 -6.18 -21.84 1.18
CA ALA A 148 -5.72 -20.64 0.50
C ALA A 148 -6.30 -20.47 -0.90
N PRO A 149 -6.65 -19.25 -1.36
CA PRO A 149 -7.11 -19.01 -2.72
C PRO A 149 -6.10 -19.53 -3.75
N ILE A 150 -6.59 -20.16 -4.82
CA ILE A 150 -5.71 -20.62 -5.91
C ILE A 150 -5.48 -19.53 -6.95
N GLN A 151 -6.47 -18.66 -7.20
CA GLN A 151 -6.31 -17.58 -8.17
C GLN A 151 -5.36 -16.52 -7.63
N LEU A 152 -4.22 -16.33 -8.30
CA LEU A 152 -3.19 -15.38 -7.90
C LEU A 152 -3.32 -14.05 -8.63
N ALA A 153 -3.50 -14.09 -9.95
CA ALA A 153 -3.55 -12.89 -10.77
C ALA A 153 -4.39 -13.13 -12.04
N PRO A 154 -5.13 -12.13 -12.53
CA PRO A 154 -5.47 -10.89 -11.84
C PRO A 154 -6.43 -11.18 -10.67
N ARG A 155 -6.36 -10.44 -9.56
CA ARG A 155 -7.26 -10.63 -8.43
C ARG A 155 -7.58 -9.30 -7.77
N ARG A 156 -8.84 -8.85 -7.85
CA ARG A 156 -9.33 -7.59 -7.27
C ARG A 156 -8.43 -6.40 -7.63
N THR A 157 -7.98 -6.35 -8.88
CA THR A 157 -6.98 -5.40 -9.38
C THR A 157 -7.46 -4.76 -10.67
N ALA A 158 -7.07 -3.51 -10.89
CA ALA A 158 -7.09 -2.93 -12.22
C ALA A 158 -5.91 -3.46 -13.05
N VAL A 159 -6.04 -3.50 -14.37
CA VAL A 159 -4.99 -3.87 -15.33
C VAL A 159 -4.79 -2.78 -16.39
N LEU A 160 -3.54 -2.60 -16.83
CA LEU A 160 -3.19 -1.63 -17.88
C LEU A 160 -3.40 -2.14 -19.30
N THR A 161 -3.58 -3.44 -19.48
CA THR A 161 -3.66 -4.12 -20.78
C THR A 161 -5.07 -4.58 -21.09
N ASP A 162 -5.40 -4.61 -22.38
CA ASP A 162 -6.60 -5.23 -22.95
C ASP A 162 -6.45 -6.75 -23.13
N LYS A 163 -5.29 -7.32 -22.78
CA LYS A 163 -4.95 -8.74 -22.93
C LYS A 163 -4.21 -9.25 -21.69
N PRO A 164 -4.84 -9.25 -20.51
CA PRO A 164 -4.21 -9.71 -19.28
C PRO A 164 -3.86 -11.20 -19.34
N SER A 165 -2.83 -11.59 -18.57
CA SER A 165 -2.50 -12.98 -18.29
C SER A 165 -3.07 -13.41 -16.94
N PHE A 166 -3.35 -14.70 -16.81
CA PHE A 166 -3.93 -15.32 -15.62
C PHE A 166 -2.97 -16.33 -15.02
N ALA A 167 -2.88 -16.38 -13.70
CA ALA A 167 -2.01 -17.29 -12.96
C ALA A 167 -2.69 -17.79 -11.69
N TRP A 168 -2.42 -19.05 -11.34
CA TRP A 168 -2.99 -19.72 -10.18
C TRP A 168 -2.03 -20.72 -9.55
N ARG A 169 -2.35 -21.15 -8.31
CA ARG A 169 -1.64 -22.23 -7.61
C ARG A 169 -2.13 -23.59 -8.10
N ALA A 170 -1.24 -24.57 -8.04
CA ALA A 170 -1.60 -25.96 -8.26
C ALA A 170 -2.68 -26.41 -7.26
N VAL A 171 -3.60 -27.25 -7.74
CA VAL A 171 -4.61 -27.91 -6.91
C VAL A 171 -4.18 -29.37 -6.82
N GLU A 172 -4.11 -29.90 -5.61
CA GLU A 172 -3.69 -31.27 -5.38
C GLU A 172 -4.57 -32.25 -6.18
N GLY A 173 -3.91 -33.15 -6.93
CA GLY A 173 -4.57 -34.12 -7.81
C GLY A 173 -5.12 -33.55 -9.13
N ALA A 174 -5.08 -32.23 -9.36
CA ALA A 174 -5.54 -31.65 -10.62
C ALA A 174 -4.57 -31.95 -11.77
N THR A 175 -5.12 -32.44 -12.87
CA THR A 175 -4.39 -32.68 -14.13
C THR A 175 -4.73 -31.65 -15.21
N ARG A 176 -5.84 -30.90 -15.02
CA ARG A 176 -6.32 -29.92 -15.98
C ARG A 176 -7.08 -28.79 -15.28
N TYR A 177 -7.06 -27.62 -15.90
CA TYR A 177 -7.83 -26.45 -15.51
C TYR A 177 -8.73 -25.98 -16.66
N ARG A 178 -9.91 -25.48 -16.34
CA ARG A 178 -10.75 -24.67 -17.23
C ARG A 178 -10.75 -23.25 -16.72
N VAL A 179 -10.39 -22.31 -17.58
CA VAL A 179 -10.36 -20.87 -17.28
C VAL A 179 -11.34 -20.18 -18.19
N SER A 180 -12.21 -19.34 -17.64
CA SER A 180 -13.17 -18.52 -18.39
C SER A 180 -13.08 -17.07 -17.97
N VAL A 181 -13.35 -16.17 -18.92
CA VAL A 181 -13.50 -14.73 -18.66
C VAL A 181 -14.84 -14.28 -19.22
N SER A 182 -15.58 -13.53 -18.42
CA SER A 182 -16.87 -12.98 -18.77
C SER A 182 -17.01 -11.53 -18.33
N SER A 183 -18.00 -10.86 -18.91
CA SER A 183 -18.38 -9.48 -18.60
C SER A 183 -19.90 -9.45 -18.40
N ALA A 184 -20.39 -8.58 -17.51
CA ALA A 184 -21.84 -8.44 -17.30
C ALA A 184 -22.59 -8.11 -18.60
N ASP A 185 -22.01 -7.24 -19.43
CA ASP A 185 -22.66 -6.74 -20.65
C ASP A 185 -22.57 -7.68 -21.85
N LYS A 186 -21.47 -8.44 -21.96
CA LYS A 186 -21.15 -9.27 -23.15
C LYS A 186 -21.30 -10.77 -22.90
N GLY A 187 -21.54 -11.18 -21.65
CA GLY A 187 -21.49 -12.58 -21.26
C GLY A 187 -20.07 -13.15 -21.34
N ASP A 188 -19.97 -14.42 -21.74
CA ASP A 188 -18.70 -15.13 -21.85
C ASP A 188 -17.87 -14.60 -23.02
N LEU A 189 -16.64 -14.16 -22.73
CA LEU A 189 -15.69 -13.71 -23.74
C LEU A 189 -14.91 -14.90 -24.32
N TRP A 190 -14.44 -15.79 -23.45
CA TRP A 190 -13.78 -17.02 -23.83
C TRP A 190 -13.71 -18.01 -22.68
N THR A 191 -13.52 -19.29 -23.04
CA THR A 191 -13.18 -20.38 -22.13
C THR A 191 -12.06 -21.21 -22.76
N ARG A 192 -11.06 -21.62 -21.96
CA ARG A 192 -9.94 -22.46 -22.38
C ARG A 192 -9.64 -23.54 -21.36
N GLU A 193 -9.13 -24.65 -21.85
CA GLU A 193 -8.66 -25.75 -21.03
C GLU A 193 -7.14 -25.86 -21.13
N VAL A 194 -6.44 -25.89 -20.00
CA VAL A 194 -4.97 -25.89 -19.95
C VAL A 194 -4.47 -26.80 -18.83
N ALA A 195 -3.28 -27.37 -19.01
CA ALA A 195 -2.61 -28.17 -17.97
C ALA A 195 -1.62 -27.35 -17.13
N GLY A 196 -1.24 -26.15 -17.59
CA GLY A 196 -0.31 -25.28 -16.88
C GLY A 196 -0.94 -24.55 -15.68
N LEU A 197 -0.13 -23.71 -15.03
CA LEU A 197 -0.53 -22.86 -13.89
C LEU A 197 -0.72 -21.39 -14.27
N SER A 198 -0.67 -21.12 -15.57
CA SER A 198 -0.90 -19.80 -16.14
C SER A 198 -1.39 -19.91 -17.57
N ILE A 199 -2.14 -18.90 -18.01
CA ILE A 199 -2.53 -18.73 -19.41
C ILE A 199 -2.45 -17.25 -19.77
N GLY A 200 -1.85 -16.92 -20.91
CA GLY A 200 -1.96 -15.58 -21.49
C GLY A 200 -3.35 -15.36 -22.09
N TRP A 201 -3.67 -14.12 -22.45
CA TRP A 201 -4.87 -13.85 -23.23
C TRP A 201 -4.86 -14.68 -24.53
N PRO A 202 -5.94 -15.39 -24.90
CA PRO A 202 -5.95 -16.20 -26.11
C PRO A 202 -5.65 -15.37 -27.36
N ALA A 203 -4.78 -15.87 -28.25
CA ALA A 203 -4.35 -15.12 -29.43
C ALA A 203 -5.51 -14.88 -30.43
N ASP A 204 -6.49 -15.77 -30.43
CA ASP A 204 -7.70 -15.71 -31.25
C ASP A 204 -8.85 -14.91 -30.61
N ALA A 205 -8.70 -14.49 -29.35
CA ALA A 205 -9.67 -13.63 -28.67
C ALA A 205 -9.37 -12.14 -28.90
N ALA A 206 -10.42 -11.37 -29.18
CA ALA A 206 -10.33 -9.91 -29.21
C ALA A 206 -9.89 -9.36 -27.84
N GLY A 207 -9.21 -8.22 -27.83
CA GLY A 207 -8.88 -7.51 -26.59
C GLY A 207 -10.15 -6.99 -25.89
N ILE A 208 -10.03 -6.74 -24.59
CA ILE A 208 -11.13 -6.21 -23.78
C ILE A 208 -11.16 -4.68 -23.78
N ALA A 209 -12.37 -4.13 -23.68
CA ALA A 209 -12.57 -2.70 -23.46
C ALA A 209 -12.41 -2.37 -21.97
N ALA A 210 -12.41 -1.09 -21.63
CA ALA A 210 -12.49 -0.68 -20.24
C ALA A 210 -13.78 -1.18 -19.58
N GLY A 211 -13.69 -1.63 -18.34
CA GLY A 211 -14.82 -2.22 -17.62
C GLY A 211 -14.40 -3.29 -16.62
N ASP A 212 -15.40 -3.85 -15.96
CA ASP A 212 -15.22 -4.90 -14.94
C ASP A 212 -15.46 -6.29 -15.55
N TYR A 213 -14.60 -7.23 -15.18
CA TYR A 213 -14.59 -8.59 -15.69
C TYR A 213 -14.55 -9.59 -14.54
N LEU A 214 -15.27 -10.69 -14.73
CA LEU A 214 -15.17 -11.88 -13.89
C LEU A 214 -14.29 -12.90 -14.62
N TRP A 215 -13.41 -13.56 -13.89
CA TRP A 215 -12.77 -14.77 -14.38
C TRP A 215 -12.92 -15.90 -13.38
N GLU A 216 -13.23 -17.07 -13.92
CA GLU A 216 -13.40 -18.28 -13.15
C GLU A 216 -12.30 -19.28 -13.52
N ILE A 217 -11.92 -20.08 -12.54
CA ILE A 217 -11.07 -21.24 -12.73
C ILE A 217 -11.71 -22.45 -12.08
N GLU A 218 -11.68 -23.58 -12.80
CA GLU A 218 -12.11 -24.88 -12.30
C GLU A 218 -11.01 -25.90 -12.54
N ALA A 219 -10.58 -26.60 -11.48
CA ALA A 219 -9.55 -27.62 -11.50
C ALA A 219 -10.19 -29.01 -11.58
N PHE A 220 -9.59 -29.90 -12.38
CA PHE A 220 -10.14 -31.23 -12.66
C PHE A 220 -9.12 -32.34 -12.44
N ALA A 221 -9.60 -33.48 -11.95
CA ALA A 221 -8.96 -34.79 -12.10
C ALA A 221 -9.87 -35.65 -13.00
N ASP A 222 -9.43 -35.94 -14.22
CA ASP A 222 -10.24 -36.59 -15.25
C ASP A 222 -11.56 -35.83 -15.47
N ALA A 223 -12.71 -36.48 -15.26
CA ALA A 223 -14.03 -35.87 -15.36
C ALA A 223 -14.52 -35.20 -14.06
N ARG A 224 -13.76 -35.28 -12.97
CA ARG A 224 -14.17 -34.81 -11.64
C ARG A 224 -13.70 -33.37 -11.42
N SER A 225 -14.62 -32.49 -11.07
CA SER A 225 -14.29 -31.15 -10.55
C SER A 225 -13.74 -31.26 -9.14
N LEU A 226 -12.56 -30.67 -8.91
CA LEU A 226 -11.87 -30.67 -7.62
C LEU A 226 -12.07 -29.36 -6.87
N ARG A 227 -11.97 -28.23 -7.59
CA ARG A 227 -12.04 -26.90 -7.00
C ARG A 227 -12.47 -25.89 -8.05
N LYS A 228 -13.40 -25.02 -7.67
CA LYS A 228 -13.83 -23.89 -8.50
C LYS A 228 -13.67 -22.59 -7.71
N GLU A 229 -13.09 -21.58 -8.35
CA GLU A 229 -12.94 -20.24 -7.80
C GLU A 229 -13.24 -19.17 -8.84
N SER A 230 -13.58 -17.98 -8.37
CA SER A 230 -13.77 -16.82 -9.21
C SER A 230 -13.17 -15.56 -8.58
N SER A 231 -12.74 -14.65 -9.45
CA SER A 231 -12.25 -13.35 -9.05
C SER A 231 -12.55 -12.30 -10.10
N VAL A 232 -12.45 -11.05 -9.69
CA VAL A 232 -12.74 -9.89 -10.53
C VAL A 232 -11.47 -9.13 -10.84
N PHE A 233 -11.47 -8.45 -11.99
CA PHE A 233 -10.49 -7.44 -12.35
C PHE A 233 -11.14 -6.39 -13.22
N SER A 234 -10.50 -5.23 -13.36
CA SER A 234 -11.01 -4.16 -14.22
C SER A 234 -9.96 -3.73 -15.24
N ALA A 235 -10.37 -3.60 -16.50
CA ALA A 235 -9.53 -3.00 -17.52
C ALA A 235 -9.71 -1.48 -17.49
N LEU A 236 -8.59 -0.75 -17.46
CA LEU A 236 -8.64 0.71 -17.44
C LEU A 236 -8.92 1.29 -18.83
N GLU A 237 -9.54 2.47 -18.83
CA GLU A 237 -9.64 3.32 -20.02
C GLU A 237 -8.27 3.52 -20.67
N PRO A 238 -8.13 3.38 -22.01
CA PRO A 238 -6.84 3.47 -22.69
C PRO A 238 -6.07 4.77 -22.38
N ALA A 239 -6.78 5.90 -22.31
CA ALA A 239 -6.19 7.19 -21.97
C ALA A 239 -5.64 7.20 -20.52
N LYS A 240 -6.37 6.63 -19.56
CA LYS A 240 -5.92 6.51 -18.17
C LYS A 240 -4.71 5.58 -18.07
N ALA A 241 -4.74 4.45 -18.78
CA ALA A 241 -3.62 3.51 -18.83
C ALA A 241 -2.36 4.16 -19.46
N ALA A 242 -2.52 4.97 -20.50
CA ALA A 242 -1.42 5.73 -21.12
C ALA A 242 -0.83 6.77 -20.15
N THR A 243 -1.65 7.52 -19.41
CA THR A 243 -1.18 8.46 -18.38
C THR A 243 -0.40 7.75 -17.28
N ILE A 244 -0.90 6.60 -16.80
CA ILE A 244 -0.20 5.81 -15.77
C ILE A 244 1.16 5.34 -16.29
N ARG A 245 1.25 4.81 -17.51
CA ARG A 245 2.53 4.42 -18.13
C ARG A 245 3.50 5.59 -18.24
N GLY A 246 3.03 6.75 -18.71
CA GLY A 246 3.86 7.96 -18.78
C GLY A 246 4.38 8.41 -17.41
N ASN A 247 3.59 8.25 -16.34
CA ASN A 247 4.03 8.53 -14.98
C ASN A 247 5.05 7.48 -14.48
N LEU A 248 4.91 6.21 -14.84
CA LEU A 248 5.91 5.18 -14.54
C LEU A 248 7.25 5.47 -15.25
N ASP A 249 7.20 5.92 -16.50
CA ASP A 249 8.39 6.35 -17.24
C ASP A 249 9.07 7.53 -16.54
N ARG A 250 8.30 8.54 -16.11
CA ARG A 250 8.86 9.67 -15.35
C ARG A 250 9.43 9.25 -14.01
N ILE A 251 8.79 8.33 -13.27
CA ILE A 251 9.34 7.77 -12.02
C ILE A 251 10.68 7.10 -12.29
N ARG A 252 10.76 6.26 -13.33
CA ARG A 252 12.03 5.63 -13.75
C ARG A 252 13.09 6.68 -14.02
N ASP A 253 12.78 7.69 -14.83
CA ASP A 253 13.75 8.67 -15.31
C ASP A 253 14.24 9.62 -14.20
N THR A 254 13.36 9.96 -13.25
CA THR A 254 13.68 10.90 -12.14
C THR A 254 14.29 10.22 -10.92
N ALA A 255 13.99 8.95 -10.67
CA ALA A 255 14.40 8.24 -9.47
C ALA A 255 15.56 7.25 -9.67
N GLY A 256 16.40 7.47 -10.69
CA GLY A 256 17.66 6.72 -10.88
C GLY A 256 17.56 5.46 -11.75
N GLY A 257 16.52 5.32 -12.57
CA GLY A 257 16.39 4.24 -13.55
C GLY A 257 15.62 3.00 -13.06
N SER A 258 15.48 2.00 -13.94
CA SER A 258 14.65 0.80 -13.71
C SER A 258 15.15 -0.11 -12.59
N ASP A 259 16.43 -0.04 -12.24
CA ASP A 259 17.02 -0.88 -11.19
C ASP A 259 17.33 -0.08 -9.91
N SER A 260 16.79 1.14 -9.81
CA SER A 260 16.86 1.93 -8.59
C SER A 260 15.84 1.45 -7.56
N PRO A 261 16.24 1.22 -6.29
CA PRO A 261 15.31 0.98 -5.20
C PRO A 261 14.24 2.08 -5.06
N ALA A 262 14.62 3.35 -5.29
CA ALA A 262 13.68 4.46 -5.21
C ALA A 262 12.62 4.39 -6.32
N ALA A 263 13.04 4.12 -7.56
CA ALA A 263 12.11 3.99 -8.68
C ALA A 263 11.12 2.84 -8.47
N ARG A 264 11.61 1.66 -8.01
CA ARG A 264 10.74 0.51 -7.71
C ARG A 264 9.78 0.79 -6.57
N TYR A 265 10.24 1.42 -5.50
CA TYR A 265 9.38 1.78 -4.37
C TYR A 265 8.29 2.79 -4.77
N LEU A 266 8.65 3.85 -5.49
CA LEU A 266 7.72 4.88 -5.94
C LEU A 266 6.70 4.32 -6.95
N ALA A 267 7.15 3.51 -7.92
CA ALA A 267 6.28 2.87 -8.90
C ALA A 267 5.28 1.92 -8.21
N GLY A 268 5.76 1.04 -7.31
CA GLY A 268 4.90 0.12 -6.57
C GLY A 268 3.87 0.85 -5.70
N SER A 269 4.30 1.91 -5.00
CA SER A 269 3.41 2.72 -4.16
C SER A 269 2.38 3.50 -4.99
N TYR A 270 2.79 4.05 -6.12
CA TYR A 270 1.90 4.72 -7.08
C TYR A 270 0.84 3.77 -7.62
N LEU A 271 1.25 2.59 -8.10
CA LEU A 271 0.37 1.56 -8.65
C LEU A 271 -0.59 1.01 -7.59
N SER A 272 -0.09 0.71 -6.39
CA SER A 272 -0.93 0.25 -5.27
C SER A 272 -1.94 1.32 -4.88
N GLY A 273 -1.56 2.60 -4.86
CA GLY A 273 -2.46 3.72 -4.56
C GLY A 273 -3.57 3.94 -5.61
N LEU A 274 -3.40 3.35 -6.80
CA LEU A 274 -4.37 3.35 -7.89
C LEU A 274 -5.16 2.03 -8.03
N GLY A 275 -4.87 1.03 -7.20
CA GLY A 275 -5.52 -0.29 -7.25
C GLY A 275 -4.95 -1.25 -8.32
N LEU A 276 -3.79 -0.95 -8.88
CA LEU A 276 -3.05 -1.85 -9.79
C LEU A 276 -2.13 -2.75 -8.97
N TYR A 277 -2.74 -3.62 -8.18
CA TYR A 277 -2.03 -4.42 -7.19
C TYR A 277 -1.10 -5.45 -7.82
N GLN A 278 -1.48 -6.04 -8.97
CA GLN A 278 -0.59 -6.97 -9.68
C GLN A 278 0.68 -6.27 -10.17
N ASP A 279 0.56 -5.14 -10.86
CA ASP A 279 1.73 -4.38 -11.29
C ASP A 279 2.56 -3.89 -10.07
N ALA A 280 1.90 -3.54 -8.96
CA ALA A 280 2.58 -3.15 -7.73
C ALA A 280 3.40 -4.28 -7.08
N THR A 281 2.88 -5.52 -7.05
CA THR A 281 3.65 -6.67 -6.52
C THR A 281 4.90 -6.95 -7.35
N GLU A 282 4.86 -6.75 -8.67
CA GLU A 282 6.04 -6.87 -9.52
C GLU A 282 7.13 -5.86 -9.13
N GLN A 283 6.74 -4.59 -8.87
CA GLN A 283 7.69 -3.56 -8.46
C GLN A 283 8.29 -3.83 -7.08
N PHE A 284 7.45 -4.19 -6.09
CA PHE A 284 7.95 -4.48 -4.75
C PHE A 284 8.75 -5.79 -4.69
N GLY A 285 8.39 -6.81 -5.48
CA GLY A 285 9.19 -8.03 -5.60
C GLY A 285 10.57 -7.76 -6.22
N ALA A 286 10.67 -6.85 -7.19
CA ALA A 286 11.96 -6.37 -7.68
C ALA A 286 12.73 -5.60 -6.59
N LEU A 287 12.03 -4.77 -5.80
CA LEU A 287 12.64 -4.05 -4.69
C LEU A 287 13.20 -4.98 -3.61
N CYS A 288 12.52 -6.09 -3.27
CA CYS A 288 13.07 -7.10 -2.36
C CYS A 288 14.42 -7.63 -2.84
N ARG A 289 14.59 -7.86 -4.16
CA ARG A 289 15.87 -8.31 -4.73
C ARG A 289 16.96 -7.23 -4.67
N LEU A 290 16.58 -5.96 -4.85
CA LEU A 290 17.51 -4.83 -4.80
C LEU A 290 17.88 -4.42 -3.36
N SER A 291 17.03 -4.74 -2.39
CA SER A 291 17.18 -4.35 -0.98
C SER A 291 16.90 -5.54 -0.04
N PRO A 292 17.67 -6.65 -0.14
CA PRO A 292 17.36 -7.92 0.52
C PRO A 292 17.44 -7.89 2.04
N SER A 293 18.11 -6.88 2.61
CA SER A 293 18.23 -6.68 4.06
C SER A 293 17.25 -5.63 4.60
N SER A 294 16.29 -5.17 3.78
CA SER A 294 15.31 -4.17 4.17
C SER A 294 13.97 -4.84 4.46
N PRO A 295 13.33 -4.58 5.61
CA PRO A 295 12.00 -5.12 5.93
C PRO A 295 10.89 -4.47 5.09
N ALA A 296 11.05 -3.20 4.72
CA ALA A 296 9.97 -2.41 4.13
C ALA A 296 9.42 -2.92 2.78
N PRO A 297 10.22 -3.48 1.85
CA PRO A 297 9.70 -4.10 0.63
C PRO A 297 8.77 -5.29 0.92
N HIS A 298 9.09 -6.08 1.95
CA HIS A 298 8.27 -7.20 2.40
C HIS A 298 6.98 -6.71 3.07
N GLU A 299 7.04 -5.68 3.91
CA GLU A 299 5.81 -5.02 4.43
C GLU A 299 4.92 -4.50 3.30
N ALA A 300 5.52 -3.88 2.28
CA ALA A 300 4.81 -3.36 1.12
C ALA A 300 4.09 -4.48 0.35
N LEU A 301 4.76 -5.61 0.08
CA LEU A 301 4.13 -6.79 -0.52
C LEU A 301 3.01 -7.35 0.37
N GLY A 302 3.24 -7.44 1.68
CA GLY A 302 2.24 -7.93 2.63
C GLY A 302 0.96 -7.08 2.61
N ASN A 303 1.10 -5.75 2.56
CA ASN A 303 -0.02 -4.83 2.43
C ASN A 303 -0.76 -5.04 1.11
N VAL A 304 -0.06 -5.17 -0.01
CA VAL A 304 -0.68 -5.40 -1.32
C VAL A 304 -1.41 -6.75 -1.37
N TYR A 305 -0.80 -7.82 -0.86
CA TYR A 305 -1.44 -9.14 -0.76
C TYR A 305 -2.69 -9.13 0.12
N THR A 306 -2.69 -8.32 1.19
CA THR A 306 -3.87 -8.11 2.04
C THR A 306 -5.02 -7.49 1.22
N LYS A 307 -4.74 -6.48 0.40
CA LYS A 307 -5.77 -5.83 -0.45
C LYS A 307 -6.43 -6.79 -1.43
N VAL A 308 -5.68 -7.75 -1.98
CA VAL A 308 -6.20 -8.73 -2.94
C VAL A 308 -6.71 -10.02 -2.29
N GLY A 309 -6.64 -10.13 -0.97
CA GLY A 309 -7.16 -11.28 -0.23
C GLY A 309 -6.24 -12.50 -0.18
N LEU A 310 -4.95 -12.35 -0.53
CA LEU A 310 -3.95 -13.42 -0.51
C LEU A 310 -3.25 -13.48 0.85
N MET A 311 -4.02 -13.80 1.90
CA MET A 311 -3.62 -13.69 3.31
C MET A 311 -2.38 -14.50 3.67
N GLU A 312 -2.19 -15.69 3.09
CA GLU A 312 -0.99 -16.49 3.34
C GLU A 312 0.28 -15.86 2.78
N LEU A 313 0.20 -15.29 1.57
CA LEU A 313 1.34 -14.56 1.01
C LEU A 313 1.61 -13.33 1.85
N ALA A 314 0.55 -12.61 2.26
CA ALA A 314 0.72 -11.47 3.16
C ALA A 314 1.43 -11.85 4.46
N ALA A 315 0.98 -12.92 5.13
CA ALA A 315 1.59 -13.41 6.36
C ALA A 315 3.05 -13.85 6.16
N ALA A 316 3.38 -14.50 5.05
CA ALA A 316 4.74 -14.89 4.73
C ALA A 316 5.66 -13.66 4.55
N GLU A 317 5.19 -12.63 3.86
CA GLU A 317 5.94 -11.39 3.66
C GLU A 317 6.12 -10.61 4.97
N PHE A 318 5.07 -10.47 5.80
CA PHE A 318 5.20 -9.82 7.10
C PHE A 318 6.14 -10.57 8.05
N LYS A 319 6.11 -11.91 8.04
CA LYS A 319 7.07 -12.72 8.81
C LYS A 319 8.50 -12.46 8.37
N GLN A 320 8.73 -12.31 7.07
CA GLN A 320 10.04 -11.98 6.54
C GLN A 320 10.47 -10.58 7.03
N ALA A 321 9.59 -9.58 6.92
CA ALA A 321 9.86 -8.24 7.40
C ALA A 321 10.27 -8.21 8.88
N LEU A 322 9.53 -8.90 9.76
CA LEU A 322 9.86 -9.02 11.18
C LEU A 322 11.22 -9.69 11.42
N ALA A 323 11.54 -10.74 10.67
CA ALA A 323 12.85 -11.38 10.76
C ALA A 323 14.00 -10.42 10.39
N LEU A 324 13.75 -9.46 9.50
CA LEU A 324 14.73 -8.44 9.09
C LEU A 324 14.84 -7.24 10.05
N THR A 325 13.82 -6.96 10.89
CA THR A 325 13.93 -5.93 11.93
C THR A 325 14.73 -6.40 13.14
N GLY A 326 14.98 -7.70 13.26
CA GLY A 326 15.67 -8.30 14.41
C GLY A 326 14.78 -8.41 15.65
N GLU A 327 13.46 -8.27 15.49
CA GLU A 327 12.49 -8.51 16.55
C GLU A 327 12.00 -9.97 16.45
N PRO A 328 12.22 -10.81 17.48
CA PRO A 328 11.75 -12.20 17.52
C PRO A 328 10.24 -12.34 17.67
#